data_AF-E1Z4E1-F1
#
_entry.id   AF-E1Z4E1-F1
#
_cell.length_a   1.000
_cell.length_b   1.000
_cell.length_c   1.000
_cell.angle_alpha   90.00
_cell.angle_beta   90.00
_cell.angle_gamma   90.00
#
_symmetry.space_group_name_H-M   'P 1'
#
loop_
_entity.id
_entity.type
_entity.pdbx_description
1 polymer ?
#
loop_
_entity_poly.entity_id
_entity_poly.type
_entity_poly.pdbx_seq_one_letter_code
_entity_poly.pdbx_strand_id
1 'polypeptide(L)' 'EFSEGDEVQVMPCCHSFHPPCLAPWLQTNNSCPTCRHELPTDDQKYENRKERERVEEEDRR' A
#
# COMPACT_ATOMS: atom_id res chain seq x y z
N GLU A 1 -0.44 -22.48 8.28
CA GLU A 1 -1.73 -23.16 8.07
C GLU A 1 -2.73 -22.09 7.69
N PHE A 2 -3.58 -22.35 6.70
CA PHE A 2 -4.65 -21.45 6.28
C PHE A 2 -5.95 -22.21 6.44
N SER A 3 -6.91 -21.64 7.15
CA SER A 3 -8.22 -22.26 7.34
C SER A 3 -9.22 -21.63 6.37
N GLU A 4 -10.21 -22.40 5.92
CA GLU A 4 -11.31 -21.86 5.12
C GLU A 4 -12.10 -20.84 5.96
N GLY A 5 -11.94 -19.55 5.64
CA GLY A 5 -12.55 -18.44 6.38
C GLY A 5 -11.57 -17.36 6.85
N ASP A 6 -10.26 -17.52 6.63
CA ASP A 6 -9.28 -16.49 6.93
C ASP A 6 -9.60 -15.17 6.19
N GLU A 7 -9.69 -14.07 6.95
CA GLU A 7 -9.92 -12.72 6.41
C GLU A 7 -8.75 -12.34 5.49
N VAL A 8 -9.06 -11.93 4.26
CA VAL A 8 -8.06 -11.44 3.31
C VAL A 8 -8.27 -9.96 3.06
N GLN A 9 -7.19 -9.20 3.12
CA GLN A 9 -7.19 -7.79 2.74
C GLN A 9 -6.79 -7.67 1.27
N VAL A 10 -7.70 -7.11 0.48
CA VAL A 10 -7.44 -6.79 -0.93
C VAL A 10 -6.78 -5.42 -1.02
N MET A 11 -5.64 -5.39 -1.69
CA MET A 11 -4.84 -4.19 -1.92
C MET A 11 -5.39 -3.39 -3.11
N PRO A 12 -5.10 -2.08 -3.22
CA PRO A 12 -5.50 -1.25 -4.37
C PRO A 12 -4.90 -1.70 -5.71
N CYS A 13 -3.89 -2.56 -5.68
CA CYS A 13 -3.32 -3.23 -6.86
C CYS A 13 -3.92 -4.61 -7.16
N CYS A 14 -5.08 -4.95 -6.56
CA CYS A 14 -5.81 -6.22 -6.71
C CYS A 14 -5.11 -7.48 -6.19
N HIS A 15 -4.10 -7.33 -5.32
CA HIS A 15 -3.47 -8.47 -4.63
C HIS A 15 -4.08 -8.66 -3.24
N SER A 16 -4.25 -9.93 -2.83
CA SER A 16 -4.87 -10.29 -1.55
C SER A 16 -3.84 -10.86 -0.59
N PHE A 17 -3.83 -10.41 0.66
CA PHE A 17 -2.94 -10.91 1.71
C PHE A 17 -3.69 -11.07 3.03
N HIS A 18 -3.26 -11.99 3.91
CA HIS A 18 -3.82 -12.03 5.27
C HIS A 18 -3.38 -10.77 6.01
N PRO A 19 -4.29 -10.06 6.68
CA PRO A 19 -3.95 -8.97 7.58
C PRO A 19 -2.81 -9.30 8.55
N PRO A 20 -2.77 -10.46 9.24
CA PRO A 20 -1.65 -10.79 10.13
C PRO A 20 -0.31 -11.02 9.43
N CYS A 21 -0.30 -11.44 8.16
CA CYS A 21 0.93 -11.58 7.36
C CYS A 21 1.36 -10.26 6.73
N LEU A 22 0.38 -9.40 6.37
CA LEU A 22 0.61 -8.12 5.75
C LEU A 22 1.04 -7.06 6.78
N ALA A 23 0.50 -7.08 7.98
CA ALA A 23 0.84 -6.15 9.06
C ALA A 23 2.35 -6.04 9.37
N PRO A 24 3.12 -7.13 9.58
CA PRO A 24 4.57 -7.04 9.80
C PRO A 24 5.32 -6.52 8.57
N TRP A 25 4.83 -6.78 7.37
CA TRP A 25 5.39 -6.21 6.15
C TRP A 25 5.18 -4.69 6.10
N LEU A 26 3.96 -4.22 6.36
CA LEU A 26 3.60 -2.80 6.33
C LEU A 26 4.29 -1.95 7.40
N GLN A 27 4.75 -2.57 8.49
CA GLN A 27 5.57 -1.88 9.49
C GLN A 27 6.93 -1.42 8.94
N THR A 28 7.45 -2.09 7.91
CA THR A 28 8.75 -1.75 7.30
C THR A 28 8.59 -1.19 5.89
N ASN A 29 7.60 -1.66 5.13
CA ASN A 29 7.43 -1.35 3.71
C ASN A 29 5.96 -1.01 3.42
N ASN A 30 5.66 0.21 2.99
CA ASN A 30 4.32 0.61 2.56
C ASN A 30 4.02 0.23 1.09
N SER A 31 4.53 -0.91 0.61
CA SER A 31 4.37 -1.33 -0.78
C SER A 31 3.87 -2.76 -0.90
N CYS A 32 3.19 -3.07 -2.01
CA CYS A 32 2.75 -4.42 -2.29
C CYS A 32 3.95 -5.37 -2.43
N PRO A 33 3.99 -6.51 -1.70
CA PRO A 33 5.06 -7.50 -1.84
C PRO A 33 5.22 -8.07 -3.26
N THR A 34 4.13 -8.10 -4.04
CA THR A 34 4.10 -8.71 -5.38
C THR A 34 4.46 -7.72 -6.48
N CYS A 35 3.80 -6.56 -6.53
CA CYS A 35 3.96 -5.60 -7.63
C CYS A 35 4.67 -4.30 -7.23
N ARG A 36 5.08 -4.16 -5.96
CA ARG A 36 5.72 -2.96 -5.39
C ARG A 36 4.87 -1.69 -5.48
N HIS A 37 3.56 -1.83 -5.72
CA HIS A 37 2.64 -0.70 -5.70
C HIS A 37 2.61 -0.09 -4.29
N GLU A 38 2.95 1.19 -4.20
CA GLU A 38 2.96 1.92 -2.93
C GLU A 38 1.53 2.19 -2.46
N LEU A 39 1.27 1.89 -1.19
CA LEU A 39 -0.03 2.05 -0.56
C LEU A 39 -0.23 3.47 -0.05
N PRO A 40 -1.47 3.98 -0.06
CA PRO A 40 -1.80 5.18 0.68
C PRO A 40 -1.59 4.94 2.17
N THR A 41 -1.06 5.96 2.84
CA THR A 41 -0.86 5.99 4.29
C THR A 41 -1.91 6.87 4.96
N ASP A 42 -2.23 6.60 6.22
CA ASP A 42 -3.13 7.46 7.01
C ASP A 42 -2.47 8.79 7.42
N ASP A 43 -1.18 8.99 7.11
CA ASP A 43 -0.48 10.25 7.35
C ASP A 43 -0.82 11.26 6.25
N GLN A 44 -1.79 12.10 6.54
CA GLN A 44 -2.24 13.14 5.61
C GLN A 44 -1.13 14.13 5.21
N LYS A 45 -0.11 14.37 6.05
CA LYS A 45 1.02 15.24 5.66
C LYS A 45 1.90 14.56 4.62
N TYR A 46 2.14 13.25 4.78
CA TYR A 46 2.89 12.46 3.81
C TYR A 46 2.16 12.40 2.46
N GLU A 47 0.87 12.07 2.46
CA GLU A 47 0.06 12.01 1.23
C GLU A 47 -0.02 13.38 0.53
N ASN A 48 -0.22 14.47 1.27
CA ASN A 48 -0.26 15.82 0.69
C ASN A 48 1.07 16.23 0.04
N ARG A 49 2.21 15.84 0.63
CA ARG A 49 3.52 16.13 0.04
C ARG A 49 3.72 15.33 -1.26
N LYS A 50 3.40 14.04 -1.20
CA LYS A 50 3.51 13.11 -2.34
C LYS A 50 2.60 13.52 -3.50
N GLU A 51 1.39 13.98 -3.23
CA GLU A 51 0.48 14.50 -4.26
C GLU A 51 1.06 15.74 -4.94
N ARG A 52 1.60 16.69 -4.17
CA ARG A 52 2.28 17.88 -4.74
C ARG A 52 3.44 17.47 -5.64
N GLU A 53 4.28 16.55 -5.18
CA GLU A 53 5.42 16.04 -5.96
C GLU A 53 4.97 15.39 -7.28
N ARG A 54 3.87 14.62 -7.27
CA ARG A 54 3.29 14.03 -8.49
C ARG A 54 2.77 15.08 -9.46
N VAL A 55 2.02 16.07 -8.97
CA VAL A 55 1.49 17.17 -9.79
C VAL A 55 2.63 17.98 -10.42
N GLU A 56 3.67 18.29 -9.64
CA GLU A 56 4.87 18.99 -10.14
C GLU A 56 5.66 18.18 -11.16
N GLU A 57 5.71 16.84 -11.03
CA GLU A 57 6.32 15.97 -12.03
C GLU A 57 5.50 15.93 -13.32
N GLU A 58 4.17 15.87 -13.24
CA GLU A 58 3.28 15.92 -14.40
C GLU A 58 3.35 17.26 -15.14
N ASP A 59 3.42 18.40 -14.44
CA ASP A 59 3.62 19.73 -15.06
C ASP A 59 4.95 19.83 -15.83
N ARG A 60 5.98 19.11 -15.37
CA ARG A 60 7.30 19.08 -16.02
C ARG A 60 7.35 18.16 -17.25
N ARG A 61 6.44 17.19 -17.37
CA ARG A 61 6.42 16.20 -18.45
C ARG A 61 5.79 16.75 -19.74
#